data_AF-S4PEN5-F1
#
_entry.id   AF-S4PEN5-F1
#
_cell.length_a   1.000
_cell.length_b   1.000
_cell.length_c   1.000
_cell.angle_alpha   90.00
_cell.angle_beta   90.00
_cell.angle_gamma   90.00
#
_symmetry.space_group_name_H-M   'P 1'
#
loop_
_entity.id
_entity.type
_entity.pdbx_description
1 polymer ?
#
loop_
_entity_poly.entity_id
_entity_poly.type
_entity_poly.pdbx_seq_one_letter_code
_entity_poly.pdbx_strand_id
1 'polypeptide(L)'
;MGDNGKMYVPEDILPVYRDVVVPLADILTPNQFEAELITGLKMKDLAGALRVIDALHDRGVKTVVLSSTDLGNGENIVGIASNKDSCYKIEMAKLNANFTGTGDLFAALFLAWFHKTNKNLKLTLEKTTATLQHIVKDTYDKARAIHASGKIPPALIELRLIQNKITIEEPKITVESTKIRG
;
A
#
# COMPACT_ATOMS: atom_id res chain seq x y z
N MET A 1 -1.07 3.78 11.72
CA MET A 1 -0.79 3.28 13.09
C MET A 1 0.71 3.07 13.33
N GLY A 2 1.44 2.49 12.40
CA GLY A 2 2.88 2.32 12.57
C GLY A 2 3.53 1.67 11.36
N ASP A 3 4.86 1.60 11.37
CA ASP A 3 5.64 0.94 10.34
C ASP A 3 7.01 0.50 10.91
N ASN A 4 7.69 -0.43 10.25
CA ASN A 4 8.98 -0.99 10.66
C ASN A 4 8.99 -1.53 12.11
N GLY A 5 7.91 -2.20 12.52
CA GLY A 5 7.82 -2.83 13.84
C GLY A 5 7.50 -1.88 14.99
N LYS A 6 7.23 -0.59 14.72
CA LYS A 6 6.99 0.42 15.75
C LYS A 6 5.68 1.16 15.53
N MET A 7 4.89 1.28 16.60
CA MET A 7 3.72 2.15 16.64
C MET A 7 4.15 3.63 16.63
N TYR A 8 3.50 4.44 15.80
CA TYR A 8 3.68 5.90 15.76
C TYR A 8 2.62 6.64 16.58
N VAL A 9 1.65 5.90 17.11
CA VAL A 9 0.52 6.37 17.91
C VAL A 9 0.52 5.67 19.27
N PRO A 10 -0.14 6.22 20.30
CA PRO A 10 -0.29 5.54 21.59
C PRO A 10 -0.87 4.14 21.44
N GLU A 11 -0.34 3.18 22.20
CA GLU A 11 -0.76 1.77 22.11
C GLU A 11 -2.25 1.57 22.41
N ASP A 12 -2.80 2.41 23.29
CA ASP A 12 -4.19 2.40 23.72
C ASP A 12 -5.20 2.67 22.59
N ILE A 13 -4.74 3.13 21.40
CA ILE A 13 -5.62 3.32 20.24
C ILE A 13 -5.85 2.02 19.45
N LEU A 14 -5.00 1.01 19.61
CA LEU A 14 -5.11 -0.25 18.86
C LEU A 14 -6.45 -0.96 19.08
N PRO A 15 -6.97 -1.11 20.32
CA PRO A 15 -8.29 -1.67 20.55
C PRO A 15 -9.40 -0.89 19.83
N VAL A 16 -9.32 0.45 19.82
CA VAL A 16 -10.31 1.29 19.12
C VAL A 16 -10.28 1.04 17.61
N TYR A 17 -9.11 1.01 17.00
CA TYR A 17 -8.99 0.67 15.58
C TYR A 17 -9.53 -0.73 15.29
N ARG A 18 -9.07 -1.72 16.05
CA ARG A 18 -9.39 -3.14 15.82
C ARG A 18 -10.87 -3.47 16.03
N ASP A 19 -11.48 -2.93 17.08
CA ASP A 19 -12.80 -3.36 17.54
C ASP A 19 -13.92 -2.40 17.16
N VAL A 20 -13.60 -1.14 16.83
CA VAL A 20 -14.60 -0.11 16.47
C VAL A 20 -14.43 0.36 15.03
N VAL A 21 -13.24 0.78 14.63
CA VAL A 21 -13.04 1.43 13.31
C VAL A 21 -13.03 0.41 12.17
N VAL A 22 -12.24 -0.66 12.31
CA VAL A 22 -12.08 -1.70 11.26
C VAL A 22 -13.43 -2.33 10.89
N PRO A 23 -14.31 -2.72 11.83
CA PRO A 23 -15.62 -3.27 11.47
C PRO A 23 -16.55 -2.33 10.69
N LEU A 24 -16.30 -1.02 10.75
CA LEU A 24 -17.07 0.00 10.03
C LEU A 24 -16.47 0.35 8.66
N ALA A 25 -15.26 -0.12 8.35
CA ALA A 25 -14.55 0.25 7.14
C ALA A 25 -15.04 -0.52 5.91
N ASP A 26 -15.50 0.18 4.86
CA ASP A 26 -15.78 -0.44 3.56
C ASP A 26 -14.48 -0.83 2.82
N ILE A 27 -13.45 0.03 2.93
CA ILE A 27 -12.13 -0.16 2.33
C ILE A 27 -11.08 0.03 3.44
N LEU A 28 -10.20 -0.95 3.62
CA LEU A 28 -9.09 -0.88 4.55
C LEU A 28 -7.77 -1.04 3.78
N THR A 29 -6.83 -0.13 3.98
CA THR A 29 -5.53 -0.12 3.27
C THR A 29 -4.34 -0.25 4.22
N PRO A 30 -4.25 -1.30 5.06
CA PRO A 30 -3.16 -1.38 6.03
C PRO A 30 -1.85 -1.76 5.34
N ASN A 31 -0.73 -1.33 5.89
CA ASN A 31 0.55 -1.98 5.59
C ASN A 31 0.64 -3.34 6.30
N GLN A 32 1.69 -4.14 6.04
CA GLN A 32 1.87 -5.43 6.69
C GLN A 32 1.85 -5.34 8.22
N PHE A 33 2.62 -4.42 8.81
CA PHE A 33 2.73 -4.28 10.27
C PHE A 33 1.37 -3.97 10.91
N GLU A 34 0.61 -3.05 10.34
CA GLU A 34 -0.71 -2.68 10.81
C GLU A 34 -1.70 -3.84 10.70
N ALA A 35 -1.67 -4.57 9.58
CA ALA A 35 -2.52 -5.74 9.37
C ALA A 35 -2.21 -6.85 10.39
N GLU A 36 -0.92 -7.10 10.68
CA GLU A 36 -0.51 -8.05 11.72
C GLU A 36 -0.96 -7.61 13.12
N LEU A 37 -0.88 -6.32 13.44
CA LEU A 37 -1.34 -5.79 14.73
C LEU A 37 -2.85 -5.93 14.91
N ILE A 38 -3.63 -5.59 13.88
CA ILE A 38 -5.09 -5.64 13.93
C ILE A 38 -5.58 -7.09 14.05
N THR A 39 -4.97 -8.01 13.30
CA THR A 39 -5.42 -9.41 13.25
C THR A 39 -4.78 -10.31 14.31
N GLY A 40 -3.61 -9.92 14.85
CA GLY A 40 -2.78 -10.79 15.68
C GLY A 40 -2.09 -11.93 14.91
N LEU A 41 -2.20 -11.96 13.59
CA LEU A 41 -1.63 -12.99 12.73
C LEU A 41 -0.32 -12.51 12.10
N LYS A 42 0.65 -13.42 11.91
CA LYS A 42 1.91 -13.12 11.24
C LYS A 42 1.87 -13.43 9.74
N MET A 43 2.48 -12.56 8.95
CA MET A 43 2.55 -12.64 7.50
C MET A 43 3.99 -12.93 7.07
N LYS A 44 4.28 -14.20 6.80
CA LYS A 44 5.63 -14.66 6.37
C LYS A 44 5.69 -15.09 4.91
N ASP A 45 4.53 -15.39 4.33
CA ASP A 45 4.35 -15.87 2.96
C ASP A 45 2.98 -15.42 2.44
N LEU A 46 2.70 -15.72 1.18
CA LEU A 46 1.43 -15.40 0.54
C LEU A 46 0.23 -16.09 1.25
N ALA A 47 0.41 -17.30 1.77
CA ALA A 47 -0.65 -18.00 2.50
C ALA A 47 -0.99 -17.29 3.82
N GLY A 48 0.01 -16.80 4.55
CA GLY A 48 -0.16 -15.94 5.72
C GLY A 48 -0.86 -14.64 5.39
N ALA A 49 -0.53 -14.01 4.26
CA ALA A 49 -1.21 -12.81 3.80
C ALA A 49 -2.69 -13.04 3.52
N LEU A 50 -3.02 -14.17 2.89
CA LEU A 50 -4.42 -14.53 2.62
C LEU A 50 -5.20 -14.78 3.91
N ARG A 51 -4.59 -15.43 4.92
CA ARG A 51 -5.23 -15.60 6.24
C ARG A 51 -5.48 -14.27 6.95
N VAL A 52 -4.54 -13.33 6.86
CA VAL A 52 -4.71 -11.97 7.40
C VAL A 52 -5.85 -11.24 6.69
N ILE A 53 -5.91 -11.33 5.36
CA ILE A 53 -6.99 -10.76 4.55
C ILE A 53 -8.34 -11.37 4.93
N ASP A 54 -8.43 -12.69 5.07
CA ASP A 54 -9.65 -13.38 5.46
C ASP A 54 -10.12 -12.92 6.85
N ALA A 55 -9.21 -12.83 7.83
CA ALA A 55 -9.54 -12.33 9.16
C ALA A 55 -10.03 -10.86 9.17
N LEU A 56 -9.59 -10.03 8.20
CA LEU A 56 -10.08 -8.67 8.04
C LEU A 56 -11.47 -8.64 7.36
N HIS A 57 -11.71 -9.52 6.39
CA HIS A 57 -13.04 -9.69 5.80
C HIS A 57 -14.06 -10.22 6.82
N ASP A 58 -13.68 -11.16 7.68
CA ASP A 58 -14.52 -11.70 8.76
C ASP A 58 -14.93 -10.62 9.78
N ARG A 59 -14.14 -9.53 9.88
CA ARG A 59 -14.47 -8.36 10.69
C ARG A 59 -15.44 -7.39 10.01
N GLY A 60 -15.85 -7.64 8.77
CA GLY A 60 -16.83 -6.83 8.03
C GLY A 60 -16.25 -5.98 6.90
N VAL A 61 -14.93 -5.95 6.73
CA VAL A 61 -14.29 -5.14 5.68
C VAL A 61 -14.58 -5.72 4.30
N LYS A 62 -15.15 -4.93 3.39
CA LYS A 62 -15.54 -5.42 2.04
C LYS A 62 -14.38 -5.44 1.06
N THR A 63 -13.43 -4.51 1.20
CA THR A 63 -12.24 -4.43 0.35
C THR A 63 -11.01 -4.20 1.21
N VAL A 64 -10.09 -5.16 1.18
CA VAL A 64 -8.83 -5.11 1.93
C VAL A 64 -7.70 -4.93 0.92
N VAL A 65 -6.82 -3.97 1.18
CA VAL A 65 -5.67 -3.69 0.33
C VAL A 65 -4.41 -3.63 1.20
N LEU A 66 -3.63 -4.70 1.19
CA LEU A 66 -2.29 -4.67 1.75
C LEU A 66 -1.43 -3.81 0.84
N SER A 67 -1.17 -2.56 1.24
CA SER A 67 -0.50 -1.56 0.40
C SER A 67 0.94 -1.98 0.03
N SER A 68 1.60 -2.64 0.97
CA SER A 68 2.95 -3.17 0.81
C SER A 68 3.22 -4.26 1.84
N THR A 69 3.79 -5.37 1.37
CA THR A 69 4.24 -6.49 2.19
C THR A 69 5.65 -6.90 1.79
N ASP A 70 6.44 -7.40 2.74
CA ASP A 70 7.81 -7.88 2.53
C ASP A 70 7.82 -9.35 2.07
N LEU A 71 6.91 -9.68 1.15
CA LEU A 71 6.72 -11.03 0.59
C LEU A 71 7.40 -11.22 -0.78
N GLY A 72 8.16 -10.21 -1.22
CA GLY A 72 8.89 -10.26 -2.47
C GLY A 72 10.24 -10.97 -2.33
N ASN A 73 11.09 -10.83 -3.35
CA ASN A 73 12.41 -11.44 -3.44
C ASN A 73 13.54 -10.57 -2.83
N GLY A 74 13.20 -9.62 -1.96
CA GLY A 74 14.13 -8.63 -1.38
C GLY A 74 14.35 -7.38 -2.23
N GLU A 75 14.26 -7.49 -3.56
CA GLU A 75 14.30 -6.35 -4.49
C GLU A 75 12.91 -5.76 -4.75
N ASN A 76 11.87 -6.58 -4.56
CA ASN A 76 10.48 -6.19 -4.75
C ASN A 76 9.69 -6.25 -3.45
N ILE A 77 8.65 -5.42 -3.37
CA ILE A 77 7.58 -5.49 -2.38
C ILE A 77 6.28 -5.93 -3.07
N VAL A 78 5.36 -6.52 -2.32
CA VAL A 78 4.11 -7.06 -2.87
C VAL A 78 2.91 -6.30 -2.31
N GLY A 79 2.08 -5.74 -3.20
CA GLY A 79 0.75 -5.24 -2.88
C GLY A 79 -0.30 -6.30 -3.14
N ILE A 80 -1.33 -6.40 -2.30
CA ILE A 80 -2.42 -7.36 -2.47
C ILE A 80 -3.75 -6.65 -2.26
N ALA A 81 -4.69 -6.79 -3.19
CA ALA A 81 -6.05 -6.28 -3.07
C ALA A 81 -7.06 -7.42 -3.14
N SER A 82 -7.99 -7.47 -2.19
CA SER A 82 -9.01 -8.51 -2.06
C SER A 82 -10.39 -7.89 -1.84
N ASN A 83 -11.38 -8.42 -2.54
CA ASN A 83 -12.80 -8.20 -2.28
C ASN A 83 -13.55 -9.54 -2.41
N LYS A 84 -14.88 -9.52 -2.27
CA LYS A 84 -15.72 -10.74 -2.34
C LYS A 84 -15.58 -11.53 -3.66
N ASP A 85 -15.21 -10.86 -4.76
CA ASP A 85 -15.26 -11.41 -6.12
C ASP A 85 -13.88 -11.85 -6.62
N SER A 86 -12.81 -11.32 -6.02
CA SER A 86 -11.48 -11.42 -6.58
C SER A 86 -10.39 -11.01 -5.60
N CYS A 87 -9.20 -11.60 -5.79
CA CYS A 87 -8.00 -11.21 -5.10
C CYS A 87 -6.83 -11.15 -6.09
N TYR A 88 -6.09 -10.05 -6.07
CA TYR A 88 -4.99 -9.76 -6.98
C TYR A 88 -3.73 -9.41 -6.20
N LYS A 89 -2.56 -9.84 -6.70
CA LYS A 89 -1.25 -9.38 -6.24
C LYS A 89 -0.56 -8.54 -7.30
N ILE A 90 0.27 -7.58 -6.89
CA ILE A 90 1.14 -6.80 -7.76
C ILE A 90 2.53 -6.69 -7.13
N GLU A 91 3.59 -6.85 -7.93
CA GLU A 91 4.98 -6.79 -7.49
C GLU A 91 5.59 -5.45 -7.90
N MET A 92 6.18 -4.75 -6.95
CA MET A 92 6.70 -3.40 -7.15
C MET A 92 8.18 -3.34 -6.78
N ALA A 93 8.98 -2.63 -7.55
CA ALA A 93 10.38 -2.42 -7.22
C ALA A 93 10.52 -1.65 -5.90
N LYS A 94 11.39 -2.14 -5.02
CA LYS A 94 11.76 -1.46 -3.77
C LYS A 94 12.83 -0.43 -4.09
N LEU A 95 12.60 0.82 -3.72
CA LEU A 95 13.65 1.84 -3.76
C LEU A 95 14.38 1.87 -2.42
N ASN A 96 15.70 2.06 -2.46
CA ASN A 96 16.53 2.15 -1.28
C ASN A 96 16.45 3.56 -0.63
N ALA A 97 15.26 3.92 -0.19
CA ALA A 97 14.93 5.14 0.52
C ALA A 97 13.64 4.97 1.33
N ASN A 98 13.52 5.73 2.42
CA ASN A 98 12.30 5.77 3.23
C ASN A 98 11.52 7.03 2.85
N PHE A 99 10.25 6.83 2.46
CA PHE A 99 9.35 7.89 2.07
C PHE A 99 8.26 8.06 3.11
N THR A 100 7.93 9.30 3.43
CA THR A 100 6.79 9.67 4.28
C THR A 100 5.58 10.00 3.40
N GLY A 101 4.36 9.69 3.85
CA GLY A 101 3.11 10.00 3.15
C GLY A 101 2.73 9.07 1.98
N THR A 102 3.52 8.01 1.70
CA THR A 102 3.17 7.04 0.65
C THR A 102 1.90 6.26 0.94
N GLY A 103 1.65 5.93 2.21
CA GLY A 103 0.39 5.30 2.65
C GLY A 103 -0.82 6.19 2.44
N ASP A 104 -0.72 7.48 2.81
CA ASP A 104 -1.80 8.45 2.63
C ASP A 104 -2.12 8.67 1.14
N LEU A 105 -1.06 8.84 0.33
CA LEU A 105 -1.20 8.95 -1.12
C LEU A 105 -1.80 7.68 -1.72
N PHE A 106 -1.36 6.50 -1.29
CA PHE A 106 -1.90 5.22 -1.76
C PHE A 106 -3.39 5.11 -1.45
N ALA A 107 -3.81 5.40 -0.22
CA ALA A 107 -5.21 5.33 0.17
C ALA A 107 -6.08 6.30 -0.65
N ALA A 108 -5.63 7.54 -0.85
CA ALA A 108 -6.33 8.54 -1.64
C ALA A 108 -6.45 8.14 -3.13
N LEU A 109 -5.35 7.67 -3.74
CA LEU A 109 -5.33 7.19 -5.11
C LEU A 109 -6.21 5.96 -5.29
N PHE A 110 -6.14 5.01 -4.35
CA PHE A 110 -6.94 3.80 -4.39
C PHE A 110 -8.42 4.14 -4.35
N LEU A 111 -8.85 5.02 -3.44
CA LEU A 111 -10.24 5.48 -3.37
C LEU A 111 -10.70 6.13 -4.68
N ALA A 112 -9.91 7.06 -5.21
CA ALA A 112 -10.24 7.77 -6.45
C ALA A 112 -10.34 6.83 -7.66
N TRP A 113 -9.39 5.91 -7.81
CA TRP A 113 -9.41 4.94 -8.90
C TRP A 113 -10.50 3.91 -8.72
N PHE A 114 -10.74 3.43 -7.50
CA PHE A 114 -11.81 2.47 -7.22
C PHE A 114 -13.18 3.02 -7.63
N HIS A 115 -13.40 4.33 -7.42
CA HIS A 115 -14.57 5.01 -7.95
C HIS A 115 -14.54 5.10 -9.49
N LYS A 116 -13.46 5.65 -10.08
CA LYS A 116 -13.36 5.88 -11.53
C LYS A 116 -13.40 4.62 -12.38
N THR A 117 -12.94 3.48 -11.87
CA THR A 117 -12.92 2.21 -12.59
C THR A 117 -14.15 1.35 -12.29
N ASN A 118 -15.22 1.94 -11.74
CA ASN A 118 -16.44 1.23 -11.36
C ASN A 118 -16.16 0.00 -10.49
N LYS A 119 -15.29 0.16 -9.49
CA LYS A 119 -14.88 -0.89 -8.53
C LYS A 119 -14.15 -2.08 -9.16
N ASN A 120 -13.61 -1.95 -10.39
CA ASN A 120 -12.73 -2.94 -10.97
C ASN A 120 -11.41 -3.02 -10.17
N LEU A 121 -11.28 -4.06 -9.35
CA LEU A 121 -10.19 -4.19 -8.38
C LEU A 121 -8.80 -4.30 -9.04
N LYS A 122 -8.70 -5.09 -10.12
CA LYS A 122 -7.46 -5.25 -10.91
C LYS A 122 -6.96 -3.89 -11.40
N LEU A 123 -7.81 -3.16 -12.12
CA LEU A 123 -7.45 -1.89 -12.72
C LEU A 123 -7.19 -0.81 -11.66
N THR A 124 -7.93 -0.84 -10.55
CA THR A 124 -7.71 0.06 -9.40
C THR A 124 -6.32 -0.12 -8.83
N LEU A 125 -5.94 -1.37 -8.53
CA LEU A 125 -4.64 -1.70 -7.96
C LEU A 125 -3.50 -1.31 -8.91
N GLU A 126 -3.64 -1.60 -10.19
CA GLU A 126 -2.63 -1.28 -11.21
C GLU A 126 -2.43 0.23 -11.38
N LYS A 127 -3.51 1.02 -11.48
CA LYS A 127 -3.41 2.48 -11.60
C LYS A 127 -2.83 3.13 -10.35
N THR A 128 -3.31 2.72 -9.18
CA THR A 128 -2.81 3.23 -7.89
C THR A 128 -1.31 2.97 -7.75
N THR A 129 -0.90 1.73 -8.04
CA THR A 129 0.50 1.30 -7.98
C THR A 129 1.36 2.05 -8.99
N ALA A 130 0.90 2.18 -10.24
CA ALA A 130 1.61 2.89 -11.29
C ALA A 130 1.87 4.36 -10.93
N THR A 131 0.84 5.07 -10.43
CA THR A 131 1.00 6.45 -9.97
C THR A 131 2.01 6.54 -8.83
N LEU A 132 1.87 5.73 -7.79
CA LEU A 132 2.74 5.77 -6.61
C LEU A 132 4.19 5.45 -6.97
N GLN A 133 4.42 4.39 -7.74
CA GLN A 133 5.76 3.97 -8.17
C GLN A 133 6.46 5.05 -9.00
N HIS A 134 5.72 5.71 -9.90
CA HIS A 134 6.29 6.80 -10.68
C HIS A 134 6.69 8.00 -9.80
N ILE A 135 5.82 8.43 -8.88
CA ILE A 135 6.11 9.56 -7.97
C ILE A 135 7.30 9.24 -7.07
N VAL A 136 7.32 8.05 -6.49
CA VAL A 136 8.40 7.59 -5.60
C VAL A 136 9.73 7.52 -6.36
N LYS A 137 9.71 7.05 -7.62
CA LYS A 137 10.88 7.03 -8.50
C LYS A 137 11.36 8.43 -8.89
N ASP A 138 10.47 9.32 -9.34
CA ASP A 138 10.85 10.71 -9.66
C ASP A 138 11.43 11.43 -8.43
N THR A 139 10.80 11.24 -7.27
CA THR A 139 11.29 11.79 -6.00
C THR A 139 12.69 11.27 -5.67
N TYR A 140 12.90 9.95 -5.78
CA TYR A 140 14.21 9.34 -5.55
C TYR A 140 15.29 9.84 -6.53
N ASP A 141 15.02 9.83 -7.83
CA ASP A 141 15.98 10.20 -8.87
C ASP A 141 16.40 11.67 -8.72
N LYS A 142 15.45 12.55 -8.39
CA LYS A 142 15.71 13.99 -8.16
C LYS A 142 16.50 14.22 -6.88
N ALA A 143 16.20 13.47 -5.82
CA ALA A 143 16.98 13.52 -4.60
C ALA A 143 18.42 13.03 -4.82
N ARG A 144 18.63 11.96 -5.59
CA ARG A 144 19.95 11.42 -5.92
C ARG A 144 20.77 12.31 -6.84
N ALA A 145 20.13 13.06 -7.74
CA ALA A 145 20.80 14.08 -8.52
C ALA A 145 21.43 15.18 -7.65
N ILE A 146 20.84 15.47 -6.48
CA ILE A 146 21.34 16.45 -5.50
C ILE A 146 22.28 15.79 -4.48
N HIS A 147 21.97 14.56 -4.06
CA HIS A 147 22.67 13.81 -3.02
C HIS A 147 23.03 12.40 -3.50
N ALA A 148 24.14 12.31 -4.24
CA ALA A 148 24.53 11.14 -5.02
C ALA A 148 24.75 9.86 -4.20
N SER A 149 25.27 9.96 -2.96
CA SER A 149 25.63 8.81 -2.13
C SER A 149 25.18 8.99 -0.68
N GLY A 150 25.14 7.89 0.09
CA GLY A 150 24.72 7.93 1.49
C GLY A 150 23.20 8.03 1.70
N LYS A 151 22.80 8.34 2.94
CA LYS A 151 21.40 8.47 3.34
C LYS A 151 20.85 9.83 2.90
N ILE A 152 19.81 9.81 2.06
CA ILE A 152 19.16 11.02 1.56
C ILE A 152 18.56 11.81 2.75
N PRO A 153 18.82 13.13 2.86
CA PRO A 153 18.18 14.00 3.84
C PRO A 153 16.64 14.00 3.70
N PRO A 154 15.87 13.98 4.81
CA PRO A 154 14.40 13.99 4.75
C PRO A 154 13.80 15.10 3.89
N ALA A 155 14.37 16.31 3.95
CA ALA A 155 13.91 17.45 3.16
C ALA A 155 14.03 17.25 1.63
N LEU A 156 14.87 16.32 1.17
CA LEU A 156 15.04 16.01 -0.24
C LEU A 156 14.18 14.83 -0.72
N ILE A 157 13.53 14.09 0.19
CA ILE A 157 12.76 12.88 -0.13
C ILE A 157 11.24 13.06 0.08
N GLU A 158 10.79 14.31 0.23
CA GLU A 158 9.36 14.65 0.22
C GLU A 158 8.73 14.39 -1.16
N LEU A 159 7.52 13.82 -1.16
CA LEU A 159 6.84 13.39 -2.38
C LEU A 159 6.60 14.56 -3.34
N ARG A 160 7.07 14.43 -4.58
CA ARG A 160 6.96 15.44 -5.63
C ARG A 160 5.56 15.47 -6.29
N LEU A 161 4.51 15.71 -5.52
CA LEU A 161 3.12 15.58 -5.99
C LEU A 161 2.77 16.56 -7.13
N ILE A 162 3.13 17.84 -6.98
CA ILE A 162 2.81 18.89 -7.97
C ILE A 162 3.47 18.58 -9.31
N GLN A 163 4.73 18.15 -9.27
CA GLN A 163 5.53 17.85 -10.46
C GLN A 163 4.99 16.62 -11.20
N ASN A 164 4.26 15.75 -10.49
CA ASN A 164 3.70 14.51 -11.00
C ASN A 164 2.18 14.57 -11.19
N LYS A 165 1.60 15.77 -11.30
CA LYS A 165 0.15 15.95 -11.53
C LYS A 165 -0.38 15.10 -12.70
N ILE A 166 0.31 15.12 -13.84
CA ILE A 166 -0.10 14.37 -15.04
C ILE A 166 -0.13 12.87 -14.74
N THR A 167 0.85 12.35 -14.02
CA THR A 167 0.91 10.93 -13.62
C THR A 167 -0.21 10.55 -12.64
N ILE A 168 -0.67 11.49 -11.81
CA ILE A 168 -1.83 11.29 -10.94
C ILE A 168 -3.12 11.22 -11.75
N GLU A 169 -3.27 12.07 -12.76
CA GLU A 169 -4.46 12.14 -13.61
C GLU A 169 -4.52 10.96 -14.60
N GLU A 170 -3.37 10.59 -15.18
CA GLU A 170 -3.24 9.66 -16.31
C GLU A 170 -2.03 8.71 -16.12
N PRO A 171 -2.05 7.80 -15.13
CA PRO A 171 -0.94 6.89 -14.90
C PRO A 171 -0.78 5.89 -16.04
N LYS A 172 0.47 5.75 -16.51
CA LYS A 172 0.87 4.67 -17.41
C LYS A 172 1.14 3.41 -16.59
N ILE A 173 0.32 2.37 -16.78
CA ILE A 173 0.53 1.07 -16.15
C ILE A 173 1.79 0.43 -16.72
N THR A 174 2.75 0.13 -15.85
CA THR A 174 4.03 -0.51 -16.20
C THR A 174 4.18 -1.91 -15.61
N VAL A 175 3.32 -2.25 -14.64
CA VAL A 175 3.28 -3.55 -13.98
C VAL A 175 1.83 -4.00 -13.93
N GLU A 176 1.58 -5.23 -14.34
CA GLU A 176 0.26 -5.85 -14.25
C GLU A 176 0.12 -6.67 -12.97
N SER A 177 -1.09 -6.68 -12.43
CA SER A 177 -1.44 -7.51 -11.29
C SER A 177 -1.89 -8.90 -11.75
N THR A 178 -1.58 -9.92 -10.95
CA THR A 178 -1.95 -11.31 -11.20
C THR A 178 -3.09 -11.71 -10.27
N LYS A 179 -4.13 -12.36 -10.81
CA LYS A 179 -5.21 -12.92 -9.99
C LYS A 179 -4.67 -14.10 -9.18
N ILE A 180 -4.91 -14.11 -7.87
CA ILE A 180 -4.44 -15.17 -6.97
C ILE A 180 -5.58 -16.04 -6.43
N ARG A 181 -6.81 -15.53 -6.36
CA ARG A 181 -8.03 -16.32 -6.15
C ARG A 181 -9.28 -15.55 -6.62
N GLY A 182 -10.39 -16.27 -6.81
CA GLY A 182 -11.70 -15.76 -7.21
C GLY A 182 -12.80 -16.64 -6.68
#